data_AF-A0A815CDV5-F1
#
_entry.id   AF-A0A815CDV5-F1
#
_cell.length_a   1.000
_cell.length_b   1.000
_cell.length_c   1.000
_cell.angle_alpha   90.00
_cell.angle_beta   90.00
_cell.angle_gamma   90.00
#
_symmetry.space_group_name_H-M   'P 1'
#
loop_
_entity.id
_entity.type
_entity.pdbx_description
1 polymer ?
#
loop_
_entity_poly.entity_id
_entity_poly.type
_entity_poly.pdbx_seq_one_letter_code
_entity_poly.pdbx_strand_id
1 'polypeptide(L)'
;MSGDLNPVSCQMLADEFINSFKALSTNPSSENRDGVVEQLHLQLKRAIPHGLQANKTFAFAIIDNLYRVIPIFGAILSNNDEQNNELIQTKKFLETLANAFYEVCLMEVLVLLKDPSQYEVIFRNYIVLLKESYFLSDGRYDGLINCILPIVTYSSIWTPVAIDDVPKSMLAYLLTFTKKYWHCQERQRVIHTILGVLKVFSKKPTLVSLIIESRWPHSCIQWLTDMSTNEEMRPSYNVCQYIHLVLQKLARHPAGVEILNQLNCRQILCDTDSQLRKRYSEVQYNCFHFLRCMIYALLMEADEIKQMSMCADGQMCQTLHELVSHTIEAARRENLSYRCFHISEMLIVLCKLFVNDDILTKCVNENEQLFQCLSQLIVHFATIVGDVNRNRQPVEDESLLALTNLLWSISFHECYHEKFQSNSTLMHTISNLATSSALYVGSRSKSTPRDLCSLKKAAEGIIWNLKSSVRPISNVPSQTTSQRPLAMISYSHSDSEFCHELVERLSAHVPVWVDYKQAQDTIAHSDDLWEEIARAMELATIIVLIVSKEYYDSKSCRQELSYASDTLKKRIVPVYAPNQQYRASGWLGIRI
;
A
#
# COMPACT_ATOMS: atom_id res chain seq x y z
N MET A 1 -39.99 -7.07 -21.08
CA MET A 1 -39.50 -6.12 -22.08
C MET A 1 -38.44 -5.27 -21.41
N SER A 2 -37.17 -5.61 -21.62
CA SER A 2 -36.01 -4.88 -21.09
C SER A 2 -35.97 -3.50 -21.75
N GLY A 3 -36.34 -2.46 -20.98
CA GLY A 3 -36.38 -1.08 -21.43
C GLY A 3 -35.00 -0.44 -21.48
N ASP A 4 -34.07 -1.06 -22.20
CA ASP A 4 -32.76 -0.44 -22.43
C ASP A 4 -32.96 0.73 -23.39
N LEU A 5 -32.71 1.95 -22.89
CA LEU A 5 -32.72 3.17 -23.69
C LEU A 5 -31.71 3.03 -24.83
N ASN A 6 -32.13 3.29 -26.07
CA ASN A 6 -31.22 3.30 -27.22
C ASN A 6 -30.11 4.36 -26.99
N PRO A 7 -28.83 4.07 -27.29
CA PRO A 7 -27.68 4.99 -27.13
C PRO A 7 -27.91 6.44 -27.60
N VAL A 8 -28.67 6.65 -28.67
CA VAL A 8 -29.00 8.00 -29.18
C VAL A 8 -29.82 8.81 -28.17
N SER A 9 -30.75 8.15 -27.46
CA SER A 9 -31.58 8.77 -26.42
C SER A 9 -30.73 9.17 -25.19
N CYS A 10 -29.73 8.34 -24.83
CA CYS A 10 -28.82 8.63 -23.73
C CYS A 10 -27.94 9.86 -24.00
N GLN A 11 -27.45 10.03 -25.23
CA GLN A 11 -26.65 11.20 -25.61
C GLN A 11 -27.49 12.48 -25.59
N MET A 12 -28.70 12.46 -26.16
CA MET A 12 -29.61 13.61 -26.14
C MET A 12 -29.92 14.07 -24.71
N LEU A 13 -30.24 13.13 -23.81
CA LEU A 13 -30.49 13.44 -22.40
C LEU A 13 -29.25 14.03 -21.71
N ALA A 14 -28.04 13.54 -22.03
CA ALA A 14 -26.80 14.09 -21.50
C ALA A 14 -26.55 15.53 -21.99
N ASP A 15 -26.77 15.79 -23.29
CA ASP A 15 -26.59 17.13 -23.88
C ASP A 15 -27.61 18.13 -23.31
N GLU A 16 -28.88 17.74 -23.19
CA GLU A 16 -29.91 18.54 -22.53
C GLU A 16 -29.55 18.86 -21.09
N PHE A 17 -29.02 17.89 -20.35
CA PHE A 17 -28.61 18.06 -18.96
C PHE A 17 -27.40 18.99 -18.82
N ILE A 18 -26.41 18.88 -19.70
CA ILE A 18 -25.26 19.80 -19.75
C ILE A 18 -25.75 21.23 -20.05
N ASN A 19 -26.72 21.39 -20.95
CA ASN A 19 -27.29 22.70 -21.26
C ASN A 19 -28.03 23.29 -20.06
N SER A 20 -28.77 22.49 -19.30
CA SER A 20 -29.39 22.91 -18.03
C SER A 20 -28.34 23.36 -17.01
N PHE A 21 -27.22 22.63 -16.85
CA PHE A 21 -26.11 23.06 -15.98
C PHE A 21 -25.46 24.36 -16.45
N LYS A 22 -25.24 24.52 -17.76
CA LYS A 22 -24.71 25.76 -18.33
C LYS A 22 -25.64 26.93 -18.03
N ALA A 23 -26.95 26.77 -18.27
CA ALA A 23 -27.96 27.78 -18.00
C ALA A 23 -27.98 28.18 -16.52
N LEU A 24 -27.88 27.21 -15.60
CA LEU A 24 -27.79 27.50 -14.18
C LEU A 24 -26.50 28.27 -13.83
N SER A 25 -25.37 27.90 -14.43
CA SER A 25 -24.06 28.53 -14.18
C SER A 25 -23.93 29.95 -14.73
N THR A 26 -24.60 30.27 -15.84
CA THR A 26 -24.47 31.56 -16.54
C THR A 26 -25.54 32.57 -16.17
N ASN A 27 -26.67 32.15 -15.58
CA ASN A 27 -27.82 33.03 -15.35
C ASN A 27 -27.96 33.44 -13.86
N PRO A 28 -27.69 34.70 -13.50
CA PRO A 28 -27.60 35.13 -12.10
C PRO A 28 -28.95 35.48 -11.45
N SER A 29 -30.04 35.64 -12.19
CA SER A 29 -31.35 36.04 -11.64
C SER A 29 -32.10 34.87 -10.98
N SER A 30 -32.56 35.06 -9.74
CA SER A 30 -33.31 34.04 -8.97
C SER A 30 -34.63 33.62 -9.60
N GLU A 31 -35.27 34.48 -10.40
CA GLU A 31 -36.63 34.28 -10.94
C GLU A 31 -36.79 33.10 -11.91
N ASN A 32 -35.70 32.47 -12.36
CA ASN A 32 -35.76 31.33 -13.29
C ASN A 32 -34.87 30.14 -12.86
N ARG A 33 -34.35 30.16 -11.62
CA ARG A 33 -33.44 29.10 -11.15
C ARG A 33 -34.18 27.88 -10.63
N ASP A 34 -35.29 28.07 -9.94
CA ASP A 34 -36.08 26.99 -9.38
C ASP A 34 -36.62 26.04 -10.46
N GLY A 35 -37.14 26.58 -11.57
CA GLY A 35 -37.58 25.81 -12.73
C GLY A 35 -36.43 25.01 -13.38
N VAL A 36 -35.22 25.57 -13.43
CA VAL A 36 -34.03 24.88 -13.97
C VAL A 36 -33.59 23.74 -13.04
N VAL A 37 -33.60 23.93 -11.72
CA VAL A 37 -33.23 22.87 -10.76
C VAL A 37 -34.27 21.74 -10.77
N GLU A 38 -35.56 22.07 -10.86
CA GLU A 38 -36.62 21.08 -11.03
C GLU A 38 -36.44 20.29 -12.35
N GLN A 39 -36.13 20.97 -13.45
CA GLN A 39 -35.83 20.33 -14.72
C GLN A 39 -34.63 19.38 -14.63
N LEU A 40 -33.54 19.80 -13.96
CA LEU A 40 -32.37 18.96 -13.71
C LEU A 40 -32.73 17.68 -12.95
N HIS A 41 -33.59 17.80 -11.92
CA HIS A 41 -34.05 16.66 -11.15
C HIS A 41 -34.92 15.70 -11.99
N LEU A 42 -35.80 16.23 -12.85
CA LEU A 42 -36.59 15.41 -13.78
C LEU A 42 -35.71 14.70 -14.82
N GLN A 43 -34.74 15.42 -15.39
CA GLN A 43 -33.76 14.85 -16.34
C GLN A 43 -32.95 13.74 -15.69
N LEU A 44 -32.47 13.95 -14.45
CA LEU A 44 -31.79 12.92 -13.67
C LEU A 44 -32.68 11.68 -13.52
N LYS A 45 -33.91 11.82 -13.00
CA LYS A 45 -34.84 10.69 -12.83
C LYS A 45 -35.14 9.94 -14.13
N ARG A 46 -35.24 10.64 -15.27
CA ARG A 46 -35.43 10.03 -16.59
C ARG A 46 -34.20 9.29 -17.09
N ALA A 47 -33.01 9.77 -16.76
CA ALA A 47 -31.75 9.22 -17.25
C ALA A 47 -31.29 7.99 -16.47
N ILE A 48 -31.71 7.83 -15.20
CA ILE A 48 -31.26 6.75 -14.31
C ILE A 48 -32.39 5.88 -13.72
N PRO A 49 -33.39 5.41 -14.50
CA PRO A 49 -34.43 4.51 -13.99
C PRO A 49 -33.88 3.14 -13.56
N HIS A 50 -32.68 2.79 -14.07
CA HIS A 50 -31.95 1.56 -13.75
C HIS A 50 -30.57 1.86 -13.12
N GLY A 51 -30.41 3.04 -12.53
CA GLY A 51 -29.15 3.51 -11.93
C GLY A 51 -28.17 4.14 -12.93
N LEU A 52 -27.14 4.83 -12.42
CA LEU A 52 -26.13 5.53 -13.23
C LEU A 52 -25.28 4.57 -14.08
N GLN A 53 -25.13 3.31 -13.67
CA GLN A 53 -24.29 2.32 -14.37
C GLN A 53 -24.88 1.94 -15.74
N ALA A 54 -26.21 1.99 -15.87
CA ALA A 54 -26.91 1.72 -17.12
C ALA A 54 -26.74 2.86 -18.16
N ASN A 55 -26.41 4.08 -17.71
CA ASN A 55 -26.23 5.24 -18.57
C ASN A 55 -24.90 5.95 -18.30
N LYS A 56 -23.82 5.28 -18.71
CA LYS A 56 -22.44 5.72 -18.51
C LYS A 56 -22.14 7.11 -19.10
N THR A 57 -22.68 7.42 -20.28
CA THR A 57 -22.53 8.73 -20.94
C THR A 57 -23.10 9.85 -20.07
N PHE A 58 -24.30 9.64 -19.52
CA PHE A 58 -24.93 10.61 -18.64
C PHE A 58 -24.18 10.75 -17.31
N ALA A 59 -23.72 9.64 -16.72
CA ALA A 59 -22.91 9.67 -15.51
C ALA A 59 -21.62 10.48 -15.70
N PHE A 60 -20.95 10.32 -16.85
CA PHE A 60 -19.78 11.11 -17.19
C PHE A 60 -20.10 12.59 -17.36
N ALA A 61 -21.18 12.92 -18.07
CA ALA A 61 -21.64 14.30 -18.25
C ALA A 61 -21.88 15.01 -16.91
N ILE A 62 -22.46 14.30 -15.91
CA ILE A 62 -22.60 14.83 -14.54
C ILE A 62 -21.24 15.12 -13.94
N ILE A 63 -20.33 14.14 -13.89
CA ILE A 63 -19.02 14.28 -13.24
C ILE A 63 -18.20 15.42 -13.87
N ASP A 64 -18.24 15.55 -15.19
CA ASP A 64 -17.48 16.58 -15.91
C ASP A 64 -18.06 17.99 -15.73
N ASN A 65 -19.33 18.16 -15.33
CA ASN A 65 -19.98 19.48 -15.34
C ASN A 65 -20.54 19.94 -13.98
N LEU A 66 -20.76 19.04 -13.02
CA LEU A 66 -21.39 19.36 -11.73
C LEU A 66 -20.56 20.39 -10.93
N TYR A 67 -19.23 20.41 -11.06
CA TYR A 67 -18.36 21.40 -10.39
C TYR A 67 -18.75 22.86 -10.68
N ARG A 68 -19.32 23.14 -11.85
CA ARG A 68 -19.72 24.49 -12.27
C ARG A 68 -20.91 25.04 -11.51
N VAL A 69 -21.77 24.16 -11.00
CA VAL A 69 -23.01 24.53 -10.30
C VAL A 69 -22.93 24.36 -8.78
N ILE A 70 -21.91 23.68 -8.26
CA ILE A 70 -21.68 23.53 -6.82
C ILE A 70 -21.67 24.87 -6.05
N PRO A 71 -20.99 25.94 -6.50
CA PRO A 71 -21.03 27.22 -5.80
C PRO A 71 -22.44 27.80 -5.69
N ILE A 72 -23.28 27.58 -6.71
CA ILE A 72 -24.67 28.03 -6.75
C ILE A 72 -25.51 27.23 -5.77
N PHE A 73 -25.40 25.90 -5.78
CA PHE A 73 -26.07 25.07 -4.78
C PHE A 73 -25.63 25.42 -3.36
N GLY A 74 -24.34 25.70 -3.14
CA GLY A 74 -23.84 26.19 -1.86
C GLY A 74 -24.52 27.48 -1.39
N ALA A 75 -24.73 28.42 -2.31
CA ALA A 75 -25.43 29.68 -2.04
C ALA A 75 -26.93 29.46 -1.77
N ILE A 76 -27.63 28.63 -2.56
CA ILE A 76 -29.05 28.29 -2.35
C ILE A 76 -29.23 27.64 -0.99
N LEU A 77 -28.39 26.65 -0.66
CA LEU A 77 -28.44 25.95 0.62
C LEU A 77 -28.21 26.89 1.81
N SER A 78 -27.42 27.96 1.65
CA SER A 78 -27.21 28.95 2.72
C SER A 78 -28.46 29.74 3.10
N ASN A 79 -29.53 29.70 2.28
CA ASN A 79 -30.81 30.31 2.61
C ASN A 79 -31.48 29.61 3.80
N ASN A 80 -32.00 30.40 4.75
CA ASN A 80 -32.67 29.92 5.96
C ASN A 80 -34.19 29.75 5.79
N ASP A 81 -34.75 30.18 4.67
CA ASP A 81 -36.17 30.00 4.36
C ASP A 81 -36.44 28.55 3.91
N GLU A 82 -36.92 27.72 4.83
CA GLU A 82 -37.27 26.32 4.55
C GLU A 82 -38.45 26.17 3.58
N GLN A 83 -39.25 27.22 3.38
CA GLN A 83 -40.36 27.21 2.42
C GLN A 83 -39.91 27.61 1.01
N ASN A 84 -38.65 28.01 0.83
CA ASN A 84 -38.13 28.38 -0.46
C ASN A 84 -38.11 27.17 -1.42
N ASN A 85 -38.84 27.28 -2.53
CA ASN A 85 -38.95 26.21 -3.52
C ASN A 85 -37.58 25.84 -4.13
N GLU A 86 -36.71 26.82 -4.42
CA GLU A 86 -35.36 26.59 -4.96
C GLU A 86 -34.51 25.73 -4.00
N LEU A 87 -34.62 26.00 -2.70
CA LEU A 87 -33.96 25.21 -1.66
C LEU A 87 -34.48 23.76 -1.63
N ILE A 88 -35.80 23.58 -1.65
CA ILE A 88 -36.44 22.27 -1.62
C ILE A 88 -36.03 21.44 -2.85
N GLN A 89 -36.07 22.04 -4.05
CA GLN A 89 -35.70 21.34 -5.28
C GLN A 89 -34.20 21.02 -5.32
N THR A 90 -33.35 21.92 -4.83
CA THR A 90 -31.90 21.67 -4.71
C THR A 90 -31.60 20.50 -3.78
N LYS A 91 -32.25 20.43 -2.61
CA LYS A 91 -32.10 19.30 -1.67
C LYS A 91 -32.53 17.98 -2.32
N LYS A 92 -33.69 17.95 -2.99
CA LYS A 92 -34.20 16.75 -3.69
C LYS A 92 -33.26 16.28 -4.81
N PHE A 93 -32.74 17.23 -5.60
CA PHE A 93 -31.78 16.93 -6.66
C PHE A 93 -30.50 16.30 -6.09
N LEU A 94 -29.89 16.94 -5.09
CA LEU A 94 -28.64 16.49 -4.48
C LEU A 94 -28.80 15.14 -3.77
N GLU A 95 -29.93 14.91 -3.10
CA GLU A 95 -30.21 13.62 -2.46
C GLU A 95 -30.37 12.50 -3.49
N THR A 96 -31.11 12.76 -4.58
CA THR A 96 -31.27 11.81 -5.69
C THR A 96 -29.92 11.49 -6.33
N LEU A 97 -29.09 12.51 -6.57
CA LEU A 97 -27.76 12.32 -7.16
C LEU A 97 -26.82 11.57 -6.21
N ALA A 98 -26.81 11.92 -4.92
CA ALA A 98 -26.04 11.20 -3.93
C ALA A 98 -26.43 9.72 -3.88
N ASN A 99 -27.73 9.40 -3.91
CA ASN A 99 -28.25 8.02 -3.98
C ASN A 99 -27.70 7.28 -5.19
N ALA A 100 -27.75 7.91 -6.35
CA ALA A 100 -27.21 7.33 -7.56
C ALA A 100 -25.69 7.08 -7.48
N PHE A 101 -24.92 7.98 -6.86
CA PHE A 101 -23.48 7.77 -6.63
C PHE A 101 -23.17 6.68 -5.61
N TYR A 102 -24.05 6.45 -4.64
CA TYR A 102 -23.86 5.40 -3.65
C TYR A 102 -24.13 4.00 -4.22
N GLU A 103 -25.06 3.91 -5.17
CA GLU A 103 -25.40 2.65 -5.85
C GLU A 103 -24.40 2.27 -6.96
N VAL A 104 -23.62 3.23 -7.46
CA VAL A 104 -22.68 3.01 -8.56
C VAL A 104 -21.24 3.07 -8.09
N CYS A 105 -20.45 2.10 -8.53
CA CYS A 105 -19.00 2.18 -8.44
C CYS A 105 -18.51 3.27 -9.41
N LEU A 106 -18.39 4.53 -8.94
CA LEU A 106 -17.91 5.66 -9.75
C LEU A 106 -16.56 5.40 -10.41
N MET A 107 -15.76 4.48 -9.85
CA MET A 107 -14.55 3.96 -10.49
C MET A 107 -14.83 3.42 -11.90
N GLU A 108 -15.90 2.66 -12.10
CA GLU A 108 -16.26 2.09 -13.42
C GLU A 108 -16.66 3.15 -14.44
N VAL A 109 -17.28 4.24 -13.97
CA VAL A 109 -17.62 5.40 -14.82
C VAL A 109 -16.33 6.13 -15.21
N LEU A 110 -15.45 6.36 -14.24
CA LEU A 110 -14.18 7.05 -14.46
C LEU A 110 -13.24 6.24 -15.37
N VAL A 111 -13.17 4.91 -15.24
CA VAL A 111 -12.30 4.06 -16.09
C VAL A 111 -12.62 4.17 -17.59
N LEU A 112 -13.80 4.66 -17.97
CA LEU A 112 -14.12 4.98 -19.37
C LEU A 112 -13.28 6.13 -19.92
N LEU A 113 -12.70 6.95 -19.05
CA LEU A 113 -11.73 7.97 -19.42
C LEU A 113 -10.43 7.29 -19.81
N LYS A 114 -10.17 7.27 -21.12
CA LYS A 114 -8.92 6.75 -21.67
C LYS A 114 -7.71 7.65 -21.37
N ASP A 115 -7.94 8.90 -20.99
CA ASP A 115 -6.91 9.91 -20.78
C ASP A 115 -6.73 10.23 -19.29
N PRO A 116 -5.57 9.88 -18.69
CA PRO A 116 -5.28 10.17 -17.29
C PRO A 116 -5.34 11.65 -16.90
N SER A 117 -5.07 12.57 -17.83
CA SER A 117 -5.09 14.01 -17.55
C SER A 117 -6.48 14.50 -17.14
N GLN A 118 -7.53 13.81 -17.58
CA GLN A 118 -8.91 14.13 -17.23
C GLN A 118 -9.21 13.81 -15.76
N TYR A 119 -8.60 12.77 -15.18
CA TYR A 119 -8.74 12.50 -13.74
C TYR A 119 -8.16 13.62 -12.89
N GLU A 120 -7.00 14.15 -13.29
CA GLU A 120 -6.33 15.24 -12.59
C GLU A 120 -7.16 16.54 -12.66
N VAL A 121 -7.71 16.84 -13.84
CA VAL A 121 -8.62 17.99 -14.02
C VAL A 121 -9.88 17.84 -13.16
N ILE A 122 -10.52 16.66 -13.18
CA ILE A 122 -11.68 16.38 -12.33
C ILE A 122 -11.30 16.56 -10.85
N PHE A 123 -10.22 15.91 -10.39
CA PHE A 123 -9.78 16.02 -9.01
C PHE A 123 -9.57 17.48 -8.58
N ARG A 124 -8.81 18.26 -9.37
CA ARG A 124 -8.53 19.67 -9.09
C ARG A 124 -9.79 20.54 -9.08
N ASN A 125 -10.73 20.30 -10.00
CA ASN A 125 -11.97 21.07 -10.06
C ASN A 125 -12.86 20.85 -8.82
N TYR A 126 -12.86 19.65 -8.24
CA TYR A 126 -13.73 19.33 -7.10
C TYR A 126 -13.07 19.54 -5.74
N ILE A 127 -11.77 19.26 -5.58
CA ILE A 127 -11.10 19.35 -4.27
C ILE A 127 -11.15 20.78 -3.71
N VAL A 128 -11.01 21.80 -4.56
CA VAL A 128 -11.05 23.22 -4.18
C VAL A 128 -12.45 23.70 -3.77
N LEU A 129 -13.50 22.93 -4.09
CA LEU A 129 -14.87 23.28 -3.76
C LEU A 129 -15.29 22.80 -2.37
N LEU A 130 -14.50 21.93 -1.73
CA LEU A 130 -14.74 21.52 -0.35
C LEU A 130 -14.41 22.66 0.60
N LYS A 131 -15.42 23.11 1.34
CA LYS A 131 -15.29 24.20 2.32
C LYS A 131 -15.62 23.68 3.71
N GLU A 132 -14.89 24.16 4.71
CA GLU A 132 -15.18 23.89 6.12
C GLU A 132 -16.62 24.27 6.48
N SER A 133 -17.13 25.37 5.91
CA SER A 133 -18.50 25.86 6.12
C SER A 133 -19.62 24.90 5.69
N TYR A 134 -19.31 23.82 4.95
CA TYR A 134 -20.29 22.81 4.61
C TYR A 134 -20.48 21.77 5.72
N PHE A 135 -19.54 21.64 6.65
CA PHE A 135 -19.56 20.63 7.71
C PHE A 135 -20.28 21.15 8.96
N LEU A 136 -21.53 21.60 8.78
CA LEU A 136 -22.37 22.16 9.83
C LEU A 136 -23.15 21.10 10.62
N SER A 137 -23.65 21.48 11.79
CA SER A 137 -24.45 20.57 12.61
C SER A 137 -25.85 20.29 12.10
N ASP A 138 -26.44 21.23 11.36
CA ASP A 138 -27.81 21.16 10.86
C ASP A 138 -27.97 20.21 9.67
N GLY A 139 -26.88 19.88 8.96
CA GLY A 139 -26.90 18.90 7.87
C GLY A 139 -27.36 19.40 6.53
N ARG A 140 -27.59 20.70 6.45
CA ARG A 140 -28.06 21.39 5.26
C ARG A 140 -27.25 21.08 4.02
N TYR A 141 -25.96 20.78 4.17
CA TYR A 141 -25.03 20.49 3.08
C TYR A 141 -24.74 19.00 2.88
N ASP A 142 -25.36 18.08 3.62
CA ASP A 142 -25.06 16.65 3.55
C ASP A 142 -25.22 16.09 2.13
N GLY A 143 -26.29 16.46 1.43
CA GLY A 143 -26.51 16.05 0.04
C GLY A 143 -25.39 16.52 -0.89
N LEU A 144 -24.92 17.77 -0.70
CA LEU A 144 -23.82 18.34 -1.46
C LEU A 144 -22.50 17.61 -1.17
N ILE A 145 -22.17 17.37 0.10
CA ILE A 145 -20.97 16.66 0.52
C ILE A 145 -20.95 15.23 -0.05
N ASN A 146 -22.09 14.54 0.01
CA ASN A 146 -22.26 13.20 -0.55
C ASN A 146 -22.22 13.15 -2.08
N CYS A 147 -22.26 14.29 -2.77
CA CYS A 147 -22.00 14.37 -4.22
C CYS A 147 -20.52 14.68 -4.53
N ILE A 148 -19.87 15.55 -3.75
CA ILE A 148 -18.51 16.02 -3.99
C ILE A 148 -17.46 14.98 -3.60
N LEU A 149 -17.51 14.50 -2.36
CA LEU A 149 -16.47 13.65 -1.81
C LEU A 149 -16.30 12.32 -2.58
N PRO A 150 -17.34 11.65 -3.12
CA PRO A 150 -17.12 10.47 -3.95
C PRO A 150 -16.32 10.80 -5.21
N ILE A 151 -16.63 11.91 -5.90
CA ILE A 151 -15.89 12.32 -7.11
C ILE A 151 -14.42 12.58 -6.76
N VAL A 152 -14.15 13.32 -5.68
CA VAL A 152 -12.79 13.54 -5.16
C VAL A 152 -12.11 12.21 -4.83
N THR A 153 -12.79 11.31 -4.13
CA THR A 153 -12.27 10.00 -3.73
C THR A 153 -11.83 9.19 -4.94
N TYR A 154 -12.72 8.98 -5.92
CA TYR A 154 -12.45 8.08 -7.04
C TYR A 154 -11.53 8.70 -8.10
N SER A 155 -11.61 10.01 -8.36
CA SER A 155 -10.64 10.70 -9.24
C SER A 155 -9.23 10.68 -8.65
N SER A 156 -9.09 10.75 -7.32
CA SER A 156 -7.80 10.67 -6.65
C SER A 156 -7.15 9.30 -6.73
N ILE A 157 -7.87 8.21 -7.02
CA ILE A 157 -7.27 6.86 -7.12
C ILE A 157 -6.16 6.84 -8.18
N TRP A 158 -6.41 7.45 -9.33
CA TRP A 158 -5.54 7.45 -10.50
C TRP A 158 -4.69 8.72 -10.65
N THR A 159 -4.99 9.75 -9.86
CA THR A 159 -4.26 11.03 -9.90
C THR A 159 -3.08 11.00 -8.91
N PRO A 160 -1.86 11.35 -9.31
CA PRO A 160 -0.80 11.68 -8.36
C PRO A 160 -1.23 12.89 -7.52
N VAL A 161 -1.31 12.75 -6.20
CA VAL A 161 -1.74 13.84 -5.31
C VAL A 161 -0.59 14.19 -4.38
N ALA A 162 -0.06 15.39 -4.49
CA ALA A 162 0.93 15.95 -3.57
C ALA A 162 0.23 16.64 -2.37
N ILE A 163 1.00 16.96 -1.34
CA ILE A 163 0.48 17.68 -0.16
C ILE A 163 -0.13 19.02 -0.57
N ASP A 164 0.49 19.73 -1.52
CA ASP A 164 0.05 21.04 -1.97
C ASP A 164 -1.24 21.02 -2.80
N ASP A 165 -1.64 19.85 -3.32
CA ASP A 165 -2.91 19.68 -4.03
C ASP A 165 -4.12 19.59 -3.08
N VAL A 166 -3.89 19.38 -1.77
CA VAL A 166 -4.93 19.24 -0.75
C VAL A 166 -4.98 20.49 0.12
N PRO A 167 -6.16 21.11 0.34
CA PRO A 167 -6.26 22.26 1.24
C PRO A 167 -5.75 21.90 2.64
N LYS A 168 -4.82 22.70 3.19
CA LYS A 168 -4.10 22.37 4.44
C LYS A 168 -5.00 22.06 5.63
N SER A 169 -6.14 22.75 5.77
CA SER A 169 -7.10 22.52 6.86
C SER A 169 -8.11 21.40 6.59
N MET A 170 -8.14 20.84 5.37
CA MET A 170 -9.16 19.88 4.94
C MET A 170 -9.26 18.70 5.88
N LEU A 171 -8.16 17.98 6.07
CA LEU A 171 -8.17 16.78 6.90
C LEU A 171 -8.50 17.08 8.36
N ALA A 172 -8.18 18.29 8.86
CA ALA A 172 -8.48 18.70 10.22
C ALA A 172 -9.99 18.93 10.43
N TYR A 173 -10.65 19.73 9.58
CA TYR A 173 -12.10 19.95 9.76
C TYR A 173 -12.92 18.69 9.44
N LEU A 174 -12.47 17.87 8.49
CA LEU A 174 -13.09 16.57 8.21
C LEU A 174 -13.03 15.69 9.46
N LEU A 175 -11.88 15.66 10.14
CA LEU A 175 -11.74 14.92 11.39
C LEU A 175 -12.67 15.46 12.48
N THR A 176 -12.70 16.78 12.68
CA THR A 176 -13.58 17.42 13.67
C THR A 176 -15.04 17.05 13.46
N PHE A 177 -15.51 17.13 12.22
CA PHE A 177 -16.86 16.70 11.85
C PHE A 177 -17.06 15.21 12.11
N THR A 178 -16.11 14.36 11.70
CA THR A 178 -16.20 12.91 11.88
C THR A 178 -16.29 12.52 13.35
N LYS A 179 -15.43 13.07 14.23
CA LYS A 179 -15.48 12.79 15.67
C LYS A 179 -16.82 13.16 16.30
N LYS A 180 -17.42 14.26 15.85
CA LYS A 180 -18.71 14.72 16.37
C LYS A 180 -19.87 13.79 15.97
N TYR A 181 -19.80 13.16 14.79
CA TYR A 181 -20.94 12.50 14.17
C TYR A 181 -20.74 11.00 13.83
N TRP A 182 -19.61 10.39 14.17
CA TRP A 182 -19.32 8.98 13.88
C TRP A 182 -20.36 7.97 14.43
N HIS A 183 -21.18 8.36 15.41
CA HIS A 183 -22.25 7.55 16.01
C HIS A 183 -23.65 7.99 15.57
N CYS A 184 -23.77 9.13 14.88
CA CYS A 184 -25.04 9.66 14.44
C CYS A 184 -25.52 8.86 13.22
N GLN A 185 -26.65 8.16 13.35
CA GLN A 185 -27.23 7.35 12.29
C GLN A 185 -27.60 8.20 11.06
N GLU A 186 -28.17 9.39 11.29
CA GLU A 186 -28.57 10.32 10.24
C GLU A 186 -27.40 10.82 9.38
N ARG A 187 -26.19 10.89 9.97
CA ARG A 187 -24.96 11.37 9.31
C ARG A 187 -24.05 10.25 8.80
N GLN A 188 -24.43 8.97 8.95
CA GLN A 188 -23.54 7.84 8.63
C GLN A 188 -23.00 7.88 7.20
N ARG A 189 -23.81 8.37 6.25
CA ARG A 189 -23.41 8.45 4.85
C ARG A 189 -22.30 9.47 4.61
N VAL A 190 -22.39 10.65 5.24
CA VAL A 190 -21.34 11.67 5.15
C VAL A 190 -20.05 11.12 5.77
N ILE A 191 -20.16 10.50 6.95
CA ILE A 191 -19.03 9.86 7.63
C ILE A 191 -18.38 8.79 6.74
N HIS A 192 -19.18 7.90 6.15
CA HIS A 192 -18.71 6.88 5.23
C HIS A 192 -17.94 7.49 4.06
N THR A 193 -18.44 8.59 3.51
CA THR A 193 -17.81 9.25 2.36
C THR A 193 -16.50 9.96 2.73
N ILE A 194 -16.44 10.58 3.92
CA ILE A 194 -15.20 11.15 4.48
C ILE A 194 -14.15 10.05 4.69
N LEU A 195 -14.54 8.93 5.28
CA LEU A 195 -13.65 7.77 5.47
C LEU A 195 -13.24 7.16 4.12
N GLY A 196 -14.08 7.28 3.09
CA GLY A 196 -13.76 6.97 1.70
C GLY A 196 -12.56 7.73 1.18
N VAL A 197 -12.56 9.06 1.33
CA VAL A 197 -11.43 9.92 1.00
C VAL A 197 -10.20 9.50 1.79
N LEU A 198 -10.35 9.34 3.12
CA LEU A 198 -9.24 8.99 3.99
C LEU A 198 -8.60 7.65 3.62
N LYS A 199 -9.40 6.64 3.27
CA LYS A 199 -8.91 5.32 2.81
C LYS A 199 -8.03 5.47 1.57
N VAL A 200 -8.45 6.26 0.58
CA VAL A 200 -7.68 6.46 -0.66
C VAL A 200 -6.43 7.30 -0.39
N PHE A 201 -6.55 8.35 0.42
CA PHE A 201 -5.42 9.22 0.76
C PHE A 201 -4.38 8.48 1.58
N SER A 202 -4.79 7.60 2.49
CA SER A 202 -3.88 6.78 3.31
C SER A 202 -3.07 5.78 2.49
N LYS A 203 -3.48 5.47 1.25
CA LYS A 203 -2.72 4.64 0.31
C LYS A 203 -1.60 5.44 -0.38
N LYS A 204 -1.64 6.78 -0.35
CA LYS A 204 -0.70 7.64 -1.06
C LYS A 204 0.46 8.04 -0.13
N PRO A 205 1.69 7.59 -0.41
CA PRO A 205 2.89 7.98 0.33
C PRO A 205 3.01 9.47 0.67
N THR A 206 2.71 10.31 -0.31
CA THR A 206 2.82 11.78 -0.24
C THR A 206 1.88 12.39 0.78
N LEU A 207 0.76 11.74 1.13
CA LEU A 207 -0.24 12.28 2.03
C LEU A 207 -0.18 11.70 3.44
N VAL A 208 0.64 10.67 3.67
CA VAL A 208 0.74 9.98 4.97
C VAL A 208 1.12 10.95 6.09
N SER A 209 2.10 11.83 5.87
CA SER A 209 2.51 12.83 6.88
C SER A 209 1.36 13.77 7.23
N LEU A 210 0.64 14.29 6.22
CA LEU A 210 -0.49 15.19 6.42
C LEU A 210 -1.63 14.51 7.24
N ILE A 211 -1.89 13.23 6.99
CA ILE A 211 -2.88 12.44 7.73
C ILE A 211 -2.47 12.26 9.21
N ILE A 212 -1.19 11.97 9.45
CA ILE A 212 -0.63 11.82 10.79
C ILE A 212 -0.69 13.14 11.57
N GLU A 213 -0.24 14.23 10.95
CA GLU A 213 -0.27 15.59 11.52
C GLU A 213 -1.70 16.02 11.87
N SER A 214 -2.67 15.64 11.04
CA SER A 214 -4.10 15.90 11.26
C SER A 214 -4.74 15.01 12.33
N ARG A 215 -3.98 14.16 13.05
CA ARG A 215 -4.45 13.30 14.16
C ARG A 215 -5.50 12.24 13.80
N TRP A 216 -5.60 11.86 12.52
CA TRP A 216 -6.47 10.75 12.10
C TRP A 216 -6.12 9.40 12.75
N PRO A 217 -4.83 8.97 12.82
CA PRO A 217 -4.50 7.69 13.46
C PRO A 217 -4.98 7.61 14.91
N HIS A 218 -4.76 8.69 15.68
CA HIS A 218 -5.19 8.81 17.07
C HIS A 218 -6.71 8.65 17.20
N SER A 219 -7.45 9.26 16.28
CA SER A 219 -8.91 9.25 16.32
C SER A 219 -9.50 7.91 15.87
N CYS A 220 -8.87 7.22 14.92
CA CYS A 220 -9.24 5.85 14.55
C CYS A 220 -9.00 4.87 15.70
N ILE A 221 -7.88 5.02 16.41
CA ILE A 221 -7.57 4.21 17.59
C ILE A 221 -8.54 4.50 18.73
N GLN A 222 -8.78 5.78 19.03
CA GLN A 222 -9.79 6.19 20.02
C GLN A 222 -11.16 5.60 19.69
N TRP A 223 -11.57 5.59 18.41
CA TRP A 223 -12.82 4.97 17.98
C TRP A 223 -12.92 3.49 18.32
N LEU A 224 -11.85 2.74 18.06
CA LEU A 224 -11.82 1.30 18.34
C LEU A 224 -11.94 1.05 19.85
N THR A 225 -11.26 1.85 20.66
CA THR A 225 -11.36 1.79 22.14
C THR A 225 -12.77 2.15 22.62
N ASP A 226 -13.33 3.26 22.15
CA ASP A 226 -14.67 3.70 22.55
C ASP A 226 -15.72 2.64 22.16
N MET A 227 -15.55 2.00 20.99
CA MET A 227 -16.41 0.92 20.50
C MET A 227 -16.38 -0.32 21.38
N SER A 228 -15.22 -0.70 21.94
CA SER A 228 -15.17 -1.86 22.86
C SER A 228 -15.77 -1.56 24.23
N THR A 229 -15.70 -0.31 24.70
CA THR A 229 -16.18 0.08 26.04
C THR A 229 -17.64 0.50 26.08
N ASN A 230 -18.19 1.03 24.98
CA ASN A 230 -19.55 1.56 24.94
C ASN A 230 -20.50 0.58 24.25
N GLU A 231 -21.38 -0.07 25.02
CA GLU A 231 -22.39 -1.00 24.48
C GLU A 231 -23.52 -0.31 23.71
N GLU A 232 -23.79 0.97 23.99
CA GLU A 232 -24.81 1.75 23.27
C GLU A 232 -24.33 2.18 21.88
N MET A 233 -23.01 2.23 21.68
CA MET A 233 -22.41 2.53 20.39
C MET A 233 -22.62 1.36 19.43
N ARG A 234 -23.49 1.53 18.43
CA ARG A 234 -23.73 0.54 17.35
C ARG A 234 -23.18 1.03 16.01
N PRO A 235 -21.87 0.91 15.76
CA PRO A 235 -21.29 1.38 14.52
C PRO A 235 -21.73 0.52 13.34
N SER A 236 -22.00 1.17 12.21
CA SER A 236 -22.28 0.45 10.97
C SER A 236 -21.06 -0.39 10.57
N TYR A 237 -21.32 -1.56 9.95
CA TYR A 237 -20.26 -2.42 9.40
C TYR A 237 -19.30 -1.64 8.51
N ASN A 238 -19.85 -0.76 7.65
CA ASN A 238 -19.06 0.05 6.72
C ASN A 238 -18.10 0.98 7.46
N VAL A 239 -18.56 1.75 8.46
CA VAL A 239 -17.67 2.66 9.21
C VAL A 239 -16.53 1.87 9.87
N CYS A 240 -16.85 0.75 10.52
CA CYS A 240 -15.85 -0.12 11.13
C CYS A 240 -14.83 -0.64 10.10
N GLN A 241 -15.31 -1.07 8.93
CA GLN A 241 -14.48 -1.61 7.86
C GLN A 241 -13.53 -0.55 7.31
N TYR A 242 -14.03 0.67 7.09
CA TYR A 242 -13.20 1.77 6.59
C TYR A 242 -12.13 2.20 7.59
N ILE A 243 -12.42 2.17 8.89
CA ILE A 243 -11.42 2.46 9.92
C ILE A 243 -10.30 1.41 9.88
N HIS A 244 -10.64 0.12 9.83
CA HIS A 244 -9.63 -0.93 9.68
C HIS A 244 -8.85 -0.80 8.36
N LEU A 245 -9.52 -0.45 7.25
CA LEU A 245 -8.84 -0.21 5.97
C LEU A 245 -7.86 0.97 6.05
N VAL A 246 -8.23 2.08 6.69
CA VAL A 246 -7.36 3.24 6.90
C VAL A 246 -6.12 2.84 7.72
N LEU A 247 -6.31 2.13 8.83
CA LEU A 247 -5.22 1.62 9.65
C LEU A 247 -4.30 0.68 8.84
N GLN A 248 -4.88 -0.21 8.04
CA GLN A 248 -4.13 -1.11 7.17
C GLN A 248 -3.34 -0.36 6.10
N LYS A 249 -3.89 0.71 5.49
CA LYS A 249 -3.13 1.52 4.54
C LYS A 249 -1.98 2.26 5.20
N LEU A 250 -2.22 2.86 6.37
CA LEU A 250 -1.17 3.54 7.14
C LEU A 250 -0.05 2.57 7.55
N ALA A 251 -0.38 1.36 8.00
CA ALA A 251 0.59 0.35 8.40
C ALA A 251 1.51 -0.13 7.26
N ARG A 252 1.22 0.20 5.99
CA ARG A 252 2.12 -0.09 4.87
C ARG A 252 3.26 0.90 4.74
N HIS A 253 3.19 2.02 5.45
CA HIS A 253 4.16 3.11 5.35
C HIS A 253 5.00 3.19 6.64
N PRO A 254 6.32 3.43 6.56
CA PRO A 254 7.18 3.48 7.76
C PRO A 254 6.70 4.46 8.84
N ALA A 255 6.31 5.68 8.44
CA ALA A 255 5.78 6.67 9.37
C ALA A 255 4.43 6.25 10.00
N GLY A 256 3.63 5.48 9.25
CA GLY A 256 2.37 4.91 9.74
C GLY A 256 2.60 3.78 10.73
N VAL A 257 3.55 2.88 10.48
CA VAL A 257 3.96 1.83 11.43
C VAL A 257 4.42 2.44 12.74
N GLU A 258 5.28 3.46 12.68
CA GLU A 258 5.82 4.14 13.85
C GLU A 258 4.71 4.72 14.73
N ILE A 259 3.79 5.52 14.15
CA ILE A 259 2.71 6.12 14.93
C ILE A 259 1.71 5.09 15.45
N LEU A 260 1.40 4.04 14.69
CA LEU A 260 0.45 3.01 15.11
C LEU A 260 1.02 2.15 16.24
N ASN A 261 2.33 1.88 16.23
CA ASN A 261 3.00 1.21 17.34
C ASN A 261 3.05 2.11 18.59
N GLN A 262 3.34 3.41 18.45
CA GLN A 262 3.25 4.38 19.57
C GLN A 262 1.84 4.44 20.19
N LEU A 263 0.80 4.25 19.38
CA LEU A 263 -0.59 4.24 19.82
C LEU A 263 -1.08 2.87 20.33
N ASN A 264 -0.18 1.88 20.53
CA ASN A 264 -0.51 0.52 20.96
C ASN A 264 -1.60 -0.14 20.10
N CYS A 265 -1.60 0.11 18.78
CA CYS A 265 -2.63 -0.36 17.87
C CYS A 265 -2.84 -1.88 17.96
N ARG A 266 -1.75 -2.67 18.04
CA ARG A 266 -1.82 -4.14 18.16
C ARG A 266 -2.64 -4.59 19.37
N GLN A 267 -2.38 -4.02 20.55
CA GLN A 267 -3.12 -4.35 21.78
C GLN A 267 -4.60 -3.99 21.66
N ILE A 268 -4.90 -2.79 21.12
CA ILE A 268 -6.27 -2.31 20.95
C ILE A 268 -7.04 -3.16 19.95
N LEU A 269 -6.38 -3.65 18.89
CA LEU A 269 -6.98 -4.66 18.02
C LEU A 269 -7.31 -5.89 18.87
N CYS A 270 -6.37 -6.54 19.54
CA CYS A 270 -6.64 -7.71 20.38
C CYS A 270 -7.81 -7.52 21.36
N ASP A 271 -7.84 -6.39 22.09
CA ASP A 271 -8.88 -6.10 23.10
C ASP A 271 -10.28 -5.94 22.50
N THR A 272 -10.37 -5.49 21.25
CA THR A 272 -11.65 -5.25 20.55
C THR A 272 -12.22 -6.49 19.86
N ASP A 273 -11.46 -7.59 19.78
CA ASP A 273 -11.79 -8.77 18.97
C ASP A 273 -13.11 -9.43 19.38
N SER A 274 -13.23 -9.73 20.68
CA SER A 274 -14.39 -10.41 21.25
C SER A 274 -15.69 -9.61 21.05
N GLN A 275 -15.60 -8.28 21.06
CA GLN A 275 -16.74 -7.40 20.84
C GLN A 275 -17.16 -7.38 19.37
N LEU A 276 -16.21 -7.34 18.43
CA LEU A 276 -16.51 -7.44 17.00
C LEU A 276 -17.21 -8.77 16.68
N ARG A 277 -16.72 -9.88 17.24
CA ARG A 277 -17.29 -11.22 17.04
C ARG A 277 -18.73 -11.35 17.54
N LYS A 278 -19.07 -10.66 18.64
CA LYS A 278 -20.44 -10.63 19.18
C LYS A 278 -21.38 -9.74 18.38
N ARG A 279 -20.87 -8.64 17.82
CA ARG A 279 -21.69 -7.57 17.21
C ARG A 279 -22.02 -7.80 15.75
N TYR A 280 -21.17 -8.49 15.02
CA TYR A 280 -21.28 -8.64 13.56
C TYR A 280 -21.54 -10.09 13.15
N SER A 281 -22.12 -10.29 11.96
CA SER A 281 -22.30 -11.64 11.42
C SER A 281 -20.94 -12.31 11.20
N GLU A 282 -20.91 -13.63 11.16
CA GLU A 282 -19.67 -14.39 10.93
C GLU A 282 -18.93 -13.94 9.66
N VAL A 283 -19.66 -13.69 8.56
CA VAL A 283 -19.08 -13.19 7.30
C VAL A 283 -18.42 -11.81 7.49
N GLN A 284 -19.08 -10.91 8.22
CA GLN A 284 -18.56 -9.57 8.49
C GLN A 284 -17.36 -9.63 9.44
N TYR A 285 -17.43 -10.45 10.48
CA TYR A 285 -16.34 -10.68 11.43
C TYR A 285 -15.11 -11.24 10.73
N ASN A 286 -15.26 -12.24 9.86
CA ASN A 286 -14.15 -12.82 9.10
C ASN A 286 -13.45 -11.76 8.24
N CYS A 287 -14.20 -10.81 7.67
CA CYS A 287 -13.63 -9.67 6.95
C CYS A 287 -12.79 -8.75 7.86
N PHE A 288 -13.25 -8.49 9.10
CA PHE A 288 -12.45 -7.75 10.08
C PHE A 288 -11.21 -8.53 10.52
N HIS A 289 -11.36 -9.82 10.81
CA HIS A 289 -10.29 -10.70 11.24
C HIS A 289 -9.15 -10.71 10.20
N PHE A 290 -9.49 -10.91 8.93
CA PHE A 290 -8.55 -10.85 7.81
C PHE A 290 -7.78 -9.51 7.77
N LEU A 291 -8.49 -8.38 7.83
CA LEU A 291 -7.89 -7.04 7.87
C LEU A 291 -6.96 -6.84 9.07
N ARG A 292 -7.37 -7.31 10.23
CA ARG A 292 -6.64 -7.16 11.50
C ARG A 292 -5.35 -7.98 11.49
N CYS A 293 -5.38 -9.20 10.94
CA CYS A 293 -4.16 -9.99 10.75
C CYS A 293 -3.19 -9.32 9.77
N MET A 294 -3.68 -8.72 8.68
CA MET A 294 -2.83 -7.92 7.79
C MET A 294 -2.19 -6.73 8.53
N ILE A 295 -2.97 -5.98 9.32
CA ILE A 295 -2.44 -4.87 10.12
C ILE A 295 -1.40 -5.38 11.12
N TYR A 296 -1.71 -6.46 11.84
CA TYR A 296 -0.83 -7.05 12.84
C TYR A 296 0.52 -7.44 12.22
N ALA A 297 0.50 -8.17 11.10
CA ALA A 297 1.71 -8.56 10.38
C ALA A 297 2.54 -7.37 9.89
N LEU A 298 1.90 -6.27 9.48
CA LEU A 298 2.58 -5.06 9.02
C LEU A 298 3.22 -4.27 10.18
N LEU A 299 2.65 -4.34 11.38
CA LEU A 299 3.15 -3.66 12.58
C LEU A 299 4.21 -4.44 13.34
N MET A 300 4.38 -5.73 13.05
CA MET A 300 5.39 -6.57 13.67
C MET A 300 6.79 -6.31 13.11
N GLU A 301 7.76 -6.44 14.00
CA GLU A 301 9.18 -6.50 13.65
C GLU A 301 9.54 -7.91 13.14
N ALA A 302 10.59 -7.99 12.34
CA ALA A 302 11.02 -9.23 11.70
C ALA A 302 11.39 -10.35 12.70
N ASP A 303 11.94 -10.00 13.87
CA ASP A 303 12.23 -10.95 14.95
C ASP A 303 10.96 -11.52 15.60
N GLU A 304 9.96 -10.68 15.86
CA GLU A 304 8.67 -11.12 16.38
C GLU A 304 8.03 -12.15 15.42
N ILE A 305 8.06 -11.89 14.12
CA ILE A 305 7.48 -12.80 13.09
C ILE A 305 8.24 -14.14 13.06
N LYS A 306 9.57 -14.12 13.18
CA LYS A 306 10.38 -15.34 13.18
C LYS A 306 10.20 -16.17 14.45
N GLN A 307 9.96 -15.52 15.59
CA GLN A 307 9.73 -16.21 16.87
C GLN A 307 8.31 -16.74 17.00
N MET A 308 7.32 -16.08 16.39
CA MET A 308 5.94 -16.54 16.40
C MET A 308 5.74 -17.71 15.43
N SER A 309 5.38 -18.87 15.97
CA SER A 309 4.81 -19.95 15.16
C SER A 309 3.35 -19.61 14.81
N MET A 310 3.15 -18.73 13.82
CA MET A 310 1.81 -18.49 13.25
C MET A 310 1.14 -19.78 12.73
N CYS A 311 1.95 -20.82 12.51
CA CYS A 311 1.53 -22.16 12.15
C CYS A 311 0.89 -22.95 13.31
N ALA A 312 1.12 -22.56 14.56
CA ALA A 312 0.56 -23.23 15.75
C ALA A 312 -0.81 -22.66 16.17
N ASP A 313 -1.12 -21.42 15.80
CA ASP A 313 -2.44 -20.82 16.00
C ASP A 313 -3.36 -21.11 14.81
N GLY A 314 -4.44 -21.85 15.05
CA GLY A 314 -5.38 -22.27 14.01
C GLY A 314 -6.05 -21.11 13.25
N GLN A 315 -6.33 -19.97 13.91
CA GLN A 315 -6.97 -18.82 13.26
C GLN A 315 -5.98 -18.02 12.40
N MET A 316 -4.76 -17.81 12.89
CA MET A 316 -3.70 -17.17 12.10
C MET A 316 -3.32 -18.03 10.88
N CYS A 317 -3.29 -19.35 11.04
CA CYS A 317 -3.07 -20.29 9.95
C CYS A 317 -4.16 -20.22 8.88
N GLN A 318 -5.44 -20.15 9.27
CA GLN A 318 -6.54 -19.97 8.31
C GLN A 318 -6.41 -18.65 7.55
N THR A 319 -6.10 -17.56 8.26
CA THR A 319 -5.94 -16.24 7.64
C THR A 319 -4.77 -16.19 6.66
N LEU A 320 -3.70 -16.93 6.93
CA LEU A 320 -2.57 -17.09 6.01
C LEU A 320 -2.99 -17.79 4.70
N HIS A 321 -3.81 -18.85 4.80
CA HIS A 321 -4.37 -19.51 3.62
C HIS A 321 -5.28 -18.58 2.82
N GLU A 322 -6.13 -17.80 3.50
CA GLU A 322 -6.97 -16.79 2.86
C GLU A 322 -6.13 -15.73 2.14
N LEU A 323 -5.02 -15.28 2.74
CA LEU A 323 -4.12 -14.29 2.13
C LEU A 323 -3.48 -14.83 0.84
N VAL A 324 -3.00 -16.08 0.85
CA VAL A 324 -2.46 -16.75 -0.34
C VAL A 324 -3.53 -16.91 -1.41
N SER A 325 -4.72 -17.41 -1.04
CA SER A 325 -5.86 -17.60 -1.94
C SER A 325 -6.30 -16.27 -2.58
N HIS A 326 -6.47 -15.22 -1.78
CA HIS A 326 -6.83 -13.89 -2.26
C HIS A 326 -5.78 -13.29 -3.19
N THR A 327 -4.50 -13.57 -2.94
CA THR A 327 -3.39 -13.15 -3.83
C THR A 327 -3.51 -13.81 -5.20
N ILE A 328 -3.74 -15.14 -5.23
CA ILE A 328 -3.92 -15.91 -6.47
C ILE A 328 -5.17 -15.45 -7.23
N GLU A 329 -6.28 -15.24 -6.52
CA GLU A 329 -7.54 -14.77 -7.11
C GLU A 329 -7.44 -13.35 -7.66
N ALA A 330 -6.71 -12.45 -6.98
CA ALA A 330 -6.44 -11.12 -7.51
C ALA A 330 -5.60 -11.18 -8.77
N ALA A 331 -4.57 -12.04 -8.82
CA ALA A 331 -3.71 -12.20 -9.99
C ALA A 331 -4.46 -12.66 -11.26
N ARG A 332 -5.59 -13.36 -11.10
CA ARG A 332 -6.44 -13.84 -12.20
C ARG A 332 -7.34 -12.76 -12.79
N ARG A 333 -7.48 -11.61 -12.13
CA ARG A 333 -8.41 -10.54 -12.53
C ARG A 333 -7.68 -9.43 -13.27
N GLU A 334 -8.35 -8.85 -14.26
CA GLU A 334 -7.81 -7.75 -15.08
C GLU A 334 -7.40 -6.53 -14.24
N ASN A 335 -8.17 -6.22 -13.18
CA ASN A 335 -7.89 -5.10 -12.28
C ASN A 335 -6.95 -5.46 -11.11
N LEU A 336 -6.39 -6.67 -11.11
CA LEU A 336 -5.46 -7.17 -10.11
C LEU A 336 -5.96 -7.01 -8.66
N SER A 337 -7.28 -7.06 -8.46
CA SER A 337 -7.91 -6.78 -7.18
C SER A 337 -8.95 -7.83 -6.79
N TYR A 338 -8.92 -8.26 -5.53
CA TYR A 338 -9.88 -9.21 -4.95
C TYR A 338 -10.34 -8.72 -3.58
N ARG A 339 -11.65 -8.82 -3.29
CA ARG A 339 -12.26 -8.43 -2.00
C ARG A 339 -11.83 -7.03 -1.49
N CYS A 340 -11.73 -6.06 -2.40
CA CYS A 340 -11.30 -4.68 -2.14
C CYS A 340 -9.79 -4.46 -1.90
N PHE A 341 -8.95 -5.48 -2.08
CA PHE A 341 -7.50 -5.37 -2.01
C PHE A 341 -6.89 -5.47 -3.39
N HIS A 342 -6.05 -4.52 -3.73
CA HIS A 342 -5.14 -4.67 -4.87
C HIS A 342 -4.03 -5.66 -4.49
N ILE A 343 -3.51 -6.39 -5.47
CA ILE A 343 -2.49 -7.43 -5.23
C ILE A 343 -1.25 -6.91 -4.49
N SER A 344 -0.83 -5.67 -4.76
CA SER A 344 0.29 -5.02 -4.06
C SER A 344 0.15 -5.05 -2.54
N GLU A 345 -1.07 -4.94 -2.04
CA GLU A 345 -1.36 -4.83 -0.61
C GLU A 345 -1.18 -6.18 0.09
N MET A 346 -1.52 -7.27 -0.60
CA MET A 346 -1.31 -8.63 -0.11
C MET A 346 0.15 -9.07 -0.25
N LEU A 347 0.81 -8.69 -1.34
CA LEU A 347 2.23 -8.98 -1.58
C LEU A 347 3.14 -8.38 -0.50
N ILE A 348 2.85 -7.16 -0.03
CA ILE A 348 3.63 -6.52 1.04
C ILE A 348 3.46 -7.28 2.37
N VAL A 349 2.25 -7.74 2.69
CA VAL A 349 2.01 -8.56 3.87
C VAL A 349 2.75 -9.90 3.75
N LEU A 350 2.68 -10.57 2.60
CA LEU A 350 3.44 -11.80 2.36
C LEU A 350 4.95 -11.56 2.49
N CYS A 351 5.48 -10.43 2.00
CA CYS A 351 6.90 -10.08 2.16
C CYS A 351 7.32 -9.98 3.63
N LYS A 352 6.46 -9.39 4.48
CA LYS A 352 6.69 -9.32 5.93
C LYS A 352 6.67 -10.71 6.57
N LEU A 353 5.71 -11.53 6.21
CA LEU A 353 5.52 -12.86 6.78
C LEU A 353 6.60 -13.87 6.33
N PHE A 354 7.06 -13.79 5.09
CA PHE A 354 8.04 -14.72 4.49
C PHE A 354 9.48 -14.49 4.96
N VAL A 355 9.65 -13.64 5.96
CA VAL A 355 10.86 -13.55 6.76
C VAL A 355 10.99 -14.76 7.70
N ASN A 356 9.86 -15.40 8.05
CA ASN A 356 9.83 -16.69 8.75
C ASN A 356 9.79 -17.83 7.71
N ASP A 357 10.81 -18.69 7.76
CA ASP A 357 11.01 -19.78 6.82
C ASP A 357 9.92 -20.86 6.94
N ASP A 358 9.35 -21.10 8.13
CA ASP A 358 8.27 -22.08 8.32
C ASP A 358 6.97 -21.59 7.66
N ILE A 359 6.66 -20.30 7.81
CA ILE A 359 5.50 -19.67 7.17
C ILE A 359 5.65 -19.73 5.65
N LEU A 360 6.84 -19.35 5.14
CA LEU A 360 7.15 -19.41 3.71
C LEU A 360 6.97 -20.83 3.17
N THR A 361 7.64 -21.80 3.80
CA THR A 361 7.65 -23.20 3.37
C THR A 361 6.24 -23.75 3.37
N LYS A 362 5.45 -23.47 4.41
CA LYS A 362 4.05 -23.86 4.50
C LYS A 362 3.22 -23.28 3.35
N CYS A 363 3.26 -21.96 3.15
CA CYS A 363 2.52 -21.28 2.09
C CYS A 363 2.85 -21.82 0.70
N VAL A 364 4.13 -21.99 0.39
CA VAL A 364 4.59 -22.40 -0.94
C VAL A 364 4.41 -23.90 -1.18
N ASN A 365 4.58 -24.74 -0.16
CA ASN A 365 4.37 -26.19 -0.30
C ASN A 365 2.89 -26.58 -0.33
N GLU A 366 2.06 -25.98 0.51
CA GLU A 366 0.63 -26.28 0.55
C GLU A 366 -0.13 -25.68 -0.65
N ASN A 367 0.46 -24.71 -1.37
CA ASN A 367 -0.14 -24.07 -2.54
C ASN A 367 0.83 -24.09 -3.73
N GLU A 368 0.83 -25.19 -4.48
CA GLU A 368 1.70 -25.37 -5.66
C GLU A 368 1.58 -24.24 -6.69
N GLN A 369 0.40 -23.62 -6.78
CA GLN A 369 0.11 -22.51 -7.70
C GLN A 369 0.74 -21.18 -7.28
N LEU A 370 1.09 -20.99 -6.01
CA LEU A 370 1.58 -19.70 -5.51
C LEU A 370 2.88 -19.31 -6.22
N PHE A 371 3.86 -20.21 -6.29
CA PHE A 371 5.14 -19.92 -6.98
C PHE A 371 4.92 -19.55 -8.45
N GLN A 372 4.06 -20.29 -9.15
CA GLN A 372 3.72 -20.01 -10.55
C GLN A 372 3.05 -18.64 -10.70
N CYS A 373 2.11 -18.32 -9.82
CA CYS A 373 1.42 -17.03 -9.77
C CYS A 373 2.43 -15.87 -9.58
N LEU A 374 3.30 -15.97 -8.57
CA LEU A 374 4.35 -14.97 -8.32
C LEU A 374 5.29 -14.79 -9.52
N SER A 375 5.66 -15.91 -10.17
CA SER A 375 6.52 -15.92 -11.36
C SER A 375 5.85 -15.24 -12.56
N GLN A 376 4.55 -15.43 -12.76
CA GLN A 376 3.81 -14.76 -13.83
C GLN A 376 3.66 -13.26 -13.55
N LEU A 377 3.38 -12.88 -12.30
CA LEU A 377 3.21 -11.49 -11.89
C LEU A 377 4.50 -10.68 -12.06
N ILE A 378 5.67 -11.22 -11.68
CA ILE A 378 6.93 -10.49 -11.87
C ILE A 378 7.21 -10.23 -13.36
N VAL A 379 6.93 -11.19 -14.23
CA VAL A 379 7.06 -11.02 -15.70
C VAL A 379 6.10 -9.94 -16.20
N HIS A 380 4.84 -10.00 -15.75
CA HIS A 380 3.81 -9.01 -16.11
C HIS A 380 4.20 -7.59 -15.69
N PHE A 381 4.52 -7.37 -14.40
CA PHE A 381 4.87 -6.04 -13.91
C PHE A 381 6.22 -5.54 -14.45
N ALA A 382 7.23 -6.41 -14.63
CA ALA A 382 8.48 -5.99 -15.24
C ALA A 382 8.30 -5.55 -16.70
N THR A 383 7.41 -6.20 -17.45
CA THR A 383 7.05 -5.79 -18.81
C THR A 383 6.37 -4.41 -18.81
N ILE A 384 5.42 -4.20 -17.89
CA ILE A 384 4.71 -2.93 -17.73
C ILE A 384 5.67 -1.79 -17.38
N VAL A 385 6.52 -2.00 -16.37
CA VAL A 385 7.44 -0.97 -15.90
C VAL A 385 8.56 -0.72 -16.91
N GLY A 386 8.97 -1.75 -17.66
CA GLY A 386 9.94 -1.62 -18.75
C GLY A 386 9.46 -0.79 -19.94
N ASP A 387 8.14 -0.56 -20.11
CA ASP A 387 7.60 0.24 -21.20
C ASP A 387 7.77 1.75 -20.93
N VAL A 388 8.74 2.35 -21.61
CA VAL A 388 9.07 3.79 -21.49
C VAL A 388 7.96 4.69 -22.03
N ASN A 389 7.10 4.16 -22.91
CA ASN A 389 6.02 4.95 -23.51
C ASN A 389 4.74 4.99 -22.64
N ARG A 390 4.72 4.26 -21.52
CA ARG A 390 3.56 4.17 -20.62
C ARG A 390 3.74 5.05 -19.40
N ASN A 391 2.66 5.72 -19.00
CA ASN A 391 2.58 6.38 -17.70
C ASN A 391 2.57 5.32 -16.58
N ARG A 392 3.72 5.15 -15.92
CA ARG A 392 3.92 4.23 -14.80
C ARG A 392 3.06 4.62 -13.60
N GLN A 393 2.35 3.65 -13.02
CA GLN A 393 1.58 3.88 -11.80
C GLN A 393 2.42 3.51 -10.56
N PRO A 394 2.43 4.31 -9.49
CA PRO A 394 3.20 3.99 -8.27
C PRO A 394 2.89 2.61 -7.66
N VAL A 395 1.67 2.12 -7.85
CA VAL A 395 1.24 0.81 -7.37
C VAL A 395 1.89 -0.35 -8.13
N GLU A 396 2.29 -0.14 -9.40
CA GLU A 396 2.98 -1.14 -10.23
C GLU A 396 4.43 -1.30 -9.77
N ASP A 397 5.12 -0.19 -9.53
CA ASP A 397 6.49 -0.19 -8.97
C ASP A 397 6.52 -0.86 -7.60
N GLU A 398 5.54 -0.55 -6.75
CA GLU A 398 5.39 -1.17 -5.43
C GLU A 398 5.13 -2.69 -5.52
N SER A 399 4.29 -3.11 -6.48
CA SER A 399 4.00 -4.52 -6.72
C SER A 399 5.25 -5.28 -7.18
N LEU A 400 5.99 -4.71 -8.14
CA LEU A 400 7.22 -5.30 -8.66
C LEU A 400 8.27 -5.42 -7.55
N LEU A 401 8.44 -4.37 -6.74
CA LEU A 401 9.38 -4.36 -5.61
C LEU A 401 9.07 -5.44 -4.58
N ALA A 402 7.80 -5.58 -4.19
CA ALA A 402 7.36 -6.62 -3.28
C ALA A 402 7.59 -8.02 -3.89
N LEU A 403 7.21 -8.23 -5.15
CA LEU A 403 7.37 -9.52 -5.84
C LEU A 403 8.83 -9.98 -5.91
N THR A 404 9.76 -9.08 -6.30
CA THR A 404 11.18 -9.45 -6.38
C THR A 404 11.74 -9.79 -5.00
N ASN A 405 11.37 -9.03 -3.96
CA ASN A 405 11.79 -9.34 -2.59
C ASN A 405 11.20 -10.65 -2.07
N LEU A 406 9.97 -11.00 -2.45
CA LEU A 406 9.33 -12.26 -2.09
C LEU A 406 10.03 -13.45 -2.77
N LEU A 407 10.31 -13.33 -4.06
CA LEU A 407 11.07 -14.36 -4.79
C LEU A 407 12.51 -14.49 -4.27
N TRP A 408 13.12 -13.41 -3.79
CA TRP A 408 14.41 -13.48 -3.10
C TRP A 408 14.32 -14.26 -1.78
N SER A 409 13.25 -14.08 -0.99
CA SER A 409 13.01 -14.93 0.18
C SER A 409 12.90 -16.41 -0.20
N ILE A 410 12.19 -16.72 -1.29
CA ILE A 410 12.01 -18.10 -1.77
C ILE A 410 13.33 -18.68 -2.29
N SER A 411 14.20 -17.89 -2.93
CA SER A 411 15.46 -18.39 -3.49
C SER A 411 16.48 -18.83 -2.44
N PHE A 412 16.31 -18.48 -1.17
CA PHE A 412 17.14 -19.03 -0.09
C PHE A 412 16.92 -20.54 0.14
N HIS A 413 15.82 -21.09 -0.38
CA HIS A 413 15.44 -22.50 -0.19
C HIS A 413 15.78 -23.31 -1.44
N GLU A 414 16.76 -24.21 -1.31
CA GLU A 414 17.29 -25.02 -2.41
C GLU A 414 16.21 -25.86 -3.12
N CYS A 415 15.17 -26.31 -2.38
CA CYS A 415 14.06 -27.07 -2.92
C CYS A 415 13.25 -26.34 -4.01
N TYR A 416 13.40 -25.02 -4.14
CA TYR A 416 12.74 -24.24 -5.19
C TYR A 416 13.68 -23.83 -6.34
N HIS A 417 15.00 -24.11 -6.26
CA HIS A 417 15.96 -23.69 -7.28
C HIS A 417 15.64 -24.25 -8.67
N GLU A 418 15.23 -25.53 -8.75
CA GLU A 418 14.81 -26.15 -10.01
C GLU A 418 13.58 -25.45 -10.62
N LYS A 419 12.64 -24.99 -9.79
CA LYS A 419 11.46 -24.24 -10.26
C LYS A 419 11.83 -22.88 -10.85
N PHE A 420 12.86 -22.22 -10.31
CA PHE A 420 13.42 -21.01 -10.93
C PHE A 420 14.11 -21.33 -12.25
N GLN A 421 15.04 -22.28 -12.25
CA GLN A 421 15.89 -22.61 -13.40
C GLN A 421 15.11 -23.15 -14.59
N SER A 422 14.04 -23.91 -14.35
CA SER A 422 13.14 -24.42 -15.40
C SER A 422 12.29 -23.33 -16.07
N ASN A 423 12.16 -22.15 -15.46
CA ASN A 423 11.38 -21.04 -16.02
C ASN A 423 12.30 -20.00 -16.69
N SER A 424 12.58 -20.20 -17.98
CA SER A 424 13.48 -19.33 -18.76
C SER A 424 13.03 -17.87 -18.83
N THR A 425 11.73 -17.63 -18.97
CA THR A 425 11.14 -16.27 -19.01
C THR A 425 11.34 -15.54 -17.69
N LEU A 426 11.12 -16.23 -16.56
CA LEU A 426 11.38 -15.68 -15.23
C LEU A 426 12.86 -15.33 -15.06
N MET A 427 13.76 -16.26 -15.40
CA MET A 427 15.20 -16.05 -15.26
C MET A 427 15.74 -14.91 -16.12
N HIS A 428 15.23 -14.77 -17.35
CA HIS A 428 15.55 -13.62 -18.21
C HIS A 428 15.05 -12.31 -17.59
N THR A 429 13.83 -12.30 -17.06
CA THR A 429 13.25 -11.11 -16.39
C THR A 429 14.09 -10.71 -15.17
N ILE A 430 14.46 -11.65 -14.31
CA ILE A 430 15.31 -11.39 -13.13
C ILE A 430 16.69 -10.87 -13.56
N SER A 431 17.28 -11.44 -14.61
CA SER A 431 18.58 -11.00 -15.14
C SER A 431 18.53 -9.55 -15.66
N ASN A 432 17.44 -9.18 -16.33
CA ASN A 432 17.22 -7.81 -16.78
C ASN A 432 17.04 -6.85 -15.60
N LEU A 433 16.31 -7.24 -14.56
CA LEU A 433 16.14 -6.44 -13.34
C LEU A 433 17.47 -6.23 -12.58
N ALA A 434 18.36 -7.23 -12.57
CA ALA A 434 19.68 -7.13 -11.94
C ALA A 434 20.64 -6.19 -12.70
N THR A 435 20.57 -6.20 -14.03
CA THR A 435 21.49 -5.42 -14.89
C THR A 435 21.01 -3.99 -15.17
N SER A 436 19.71 -3.74 -15.12
CA SER A 436 19.13 -2.44 -15.48
C SER A 436 19.17 -1.43 -14.33
N SER A 437 20.32 -0.80 -14.09
CA SER A 437 20.44 0.26 -13.07
C SER A 437 19.63 1.53 -13.42
N ALA A 438 19.54 1.90 -14.70
CA ALA A 438 18.95 3.16 -15.16
C ALA A 438 17.41 3.22 -15.11
N LEU A 439 16.71 2.08 -15.20
CA LEU A 439 15.24 2.05 -15.28
C LEU A 439 14.52 2.29 -13.94
N TYR A 440 15.24 2.20 -12.82
CA TYR A 440 14.66 2.12 -11.46
C TYR A 440 15.27 3.10 -10.45
N VAL A 441 16.12 4.04 -10.88
CA VAL A 441 16.76 5.06 -10.03
C VAL A 441 15.74 5.99 -9.34
N GLY A 442 14.54 6.13 -9.90
CA GLY A 442 13.48 7.01 -9.39
C GLY A 442 12.82 6.56 -8.08
N SER A 443 13.01 5.30 -7.64
CA SER A 443 12.17 4.70 -6.58
C SER A 443 12.76 4.79 -5.17
N ARG A 444 13.60 5.79 -4.86
CA ARG A 444 13.75 6.24 -3.46
C ARG A 444 12.56 7.13 -3.10
N SER A 445 11.34 6.60 -3.21
CA SER A 445 10.24 7.20 -2.47
C SER A 445 10.53 6.93 -0.99
N LYS A 446 10.41 7.94 -0.12
CA LYS A 446 10.55 7.82 1.34
C LYS A 446 9.54 6.85 1.99
N SER A 447 8.81 6.06 1.19
CA SER A 447 7.68 5.22 1.55
C SER A 447 7.88 3.73 1.35
N THR A 448 9.04 3.29 0.88
CA THR A 448 9.36 1.86 0.86
C THR A 448 9.37 1.32 2.30
N PRO A 449 8.64 0.23 2.61
CA PRO A 449 8.79 -0.47 3.89
C PRO A 449 10.27 -0.74 4.19
N ARG A 450 10.71 -0.48 5.42
CA ARG A 450 12.15 -0.55 5.82
C ARG A 450 12.79 -1.90 5.48
N ASP A 451 11.99 -2.96 5.46
CA ASP A 451 12.42 -4.34 5.25
C ASP A 451 12.60 -4.75 3.77
N LEU A 452 12.20 -3.91 2.81
CA LEU A 452 12.35 -4.21 1.38
C LEU A 452 13.64 -3.62 0.83
N CYS A 453 14.42 -4.46 0.14
CA CYS A 453 15.59 -4.00 -0.61
C CYS A 453 15.20 -3.51 -2.01
N SER A 454 16.08 -2.74 -2.64
CA SER A 454 15.87 -2.26 -4.01
C SER A 454 15.71 -3.41 -5.01
N LEU A 455 15.05 -3.12 -6.14
CA LEU A 455 14.81 -4.10 -7.22
C LEU A 455 16.10 -4.77 -7.70
N LYS A 456 17.12 -3.96 -8.05
CA LYS A 456 18.42 -4.45 -8.50
C LYS A 456 19.03 -5.39 -7.46
N LYS A 457 19.10 -4.95 -6.19
CA LYS A 457 19.69 -5.73 -5.11
C LYS A 457 18.97 -7.06 -4.87
N ALA A 458 17.63 -7.04 -4.87
CA ALA A 458 16.84 -8.24 -4.69
C ALA A 458 16.99 -9.21 -5.89
N ALA A 459 17.05 -8.70 -7.12
CA ALA A 459 17.26 -9.51 -8.32
C ALA A 459 18.66 -10.15 -8.36
N GLU A 460 19.70 -9.39 -8.03
CA GLU A 460 21.08 -9.90 -7.87
C GLU A 460 21.14 -10.99 -6.80
N GLY A 461 20.47 -10.77 -5.66
CA GLY A 461 20.37 -11.75 -4.59
C GLY A 461 19.71 -13.06 -5.02
N ILE A 462 18.66 -13.01 -5.86
CA ILE A 462 18.07 -14.22 -6.45
C ILE A 462 19.08 -14.96 -7.33
N ILE A 463 19.72 -14.26 -8.28
CA ILE A 463 20.69 -14.87 -9.20
C ILE A 463 21.85 -15.49 -8.41
N TRP A 464 22.31 -14.80 -7.37
CA TRP A 464 23.37 -15.27 -6.51
C TRP A 464 23.02 -16.59 -5.81
N ASN A 465 21.86 -16.64 -5.15
CA ASN A 465 21.40 -17.85 -4.46
C ASN A 465 21.30 -19.05 -5.41
N LEU A 466 20.87 -18.83 -6.66
CA LEU A 466 20.74 -19.86 -7.69
C LEU A 466 22.07 -20.30 -8.32
N LYS A 467 23.11 -19.44 -8.28
CA LYS A 467 24.46 -19.77 -8.79
C LYS A 467 25.34 -20.42 -7.71
N SER A 468 25.10 -20.11 -6.44
CA SER A 468 25.87 -20.62 -5.30
C SER A 468 25.73 -22.13 -5.12
N SER A 469 24.60 -22.71 -5.55
CA SER A 469 24.38 -24.16 -5.62
C SER A 469 25.14 -24.85 -6.76
N VAL A 470 25.69 -24.10 -7.73
CA VAL A 470 26.32 -24.62 -8.96
C VAL A 470 27.80 -24.26 -9.09
N ARG A 471 28.39 -23.41 -8.24
CA ARG A 471 29.85 -23.16 -8.30
C ARG A 471 30.58 -24.39 -7.74
N PRO A 472 31.23 -25.25 -8.57
CA PRO A 472 32.31 -26.06 -8.04
C PRO A 472 33.33 -25.09 -7.47
N ILE A 473 33.93 -25.45 -6.33
CA ILE A 473 35.06 -24.75 -5.72
C ILE A 473 36.09 -24.55 -6.85
N SER A 474 36.05 -23.40 -7.50
CA SER A 474 36.95 -23.10 -8.60
C SER A 474 38.27 -22.95 -7.91
N ASN A 475 39.27 -23.72 -8.34
CA ASN A 475 40.61 -23.72 -7.77
C ASN A 475 41.05 -22.30 -7.42
N VAL A 476 40.86 -21.94 -6.15
CA VAL A 476 41.40 -20.70 -5.59
C VAL A 476 42.89 -20.84 -5.86
N PRO A 477 43.52 -19.92 -6.60
CA PRO A 477 44.95 -20.01 -6.80
C PRO A 477 45.54 -20.03 -5.40
N SER A 478 46.15 -21.17 -5.04
CA SER A 478 46.93 -21.34 -3.83
C SER A 478 48.13 -20.41 -3.95
N GLN A 479 47.91 -19.11 -3.73
CA GLN A 479 48.98 -18.17 -3.49
C GLN A 479 49.44 -18.43 -2.07
N THR A 480 50.28 -19.46 -1.94
CA THR A 480 51.26 -19.58 -0.87
C THR A 480 52.25 -18.42 -1.02
N THR A 481 51.82 -17.23 -0.61
CA THR A 481 52.72 -16.18 -0.16
C THR A 481 52.23 -15.72 1.20
N SER A 482 53.16 -15.46 2.08
CA SER A 482 53.00 -15.11 3.50
C SER A 482 52.25 -13.79 3.72
N GLN A 483 51.00 -13.69 3.26
CA GLN A 483 50.13 -12.55 3.51
C GLN A 483 49.41 -12.77 4.85
N ARG A 484 49.44 -11.74 5.70
CA ARG A 484 48.72 -11.71 6.98
C ARG A 484 47.24 -12.08 6.76
N PRO A 485 46.59 -12.80 7.68
CA PRO A 485 45.20 -13.20 7.51
C PRO A 485 44.32 -11.96 7.27
N LEU A 486 43.61 -11.94 6.15
CA LEU A 486 42.66 -10.89 5.81
C LEU A 486 41.37 -11.19 6.57
N ALA A 487 40.98 -10.28 7.46
CA ALA A 487 39.70 -10.31 8.14
C ALA A 487 38.68 -9.51 7.32
N MET A 488 37.56 -10.12 6.95
CA MET A 488 36.43 -9.39 6.40
C MET A 488 35.39 -9.17 7.50
N ILE A 489 34.94 -7.93 7.69
CA ILE A 489 33.86 -7.63 8.62
C ILE A 489 32.54 -7.57 7.87
N SER A 490 31.58 -8.41 8.28
CA SER A 490 30.19 -8.35 7.85
C SER A 490 29.34 -7.82 9.01
N TYR A 491 28.51 -6.81 8.72
CA TYR A 491 27.72 -6.07 9.71
C TYR A 491 26.44 -5.51 9.07
N SER A 492 25.47 -5.09 9.89
CA SER A 492 24.34 -4.30 9.39
C SER A 492 24.72 -2.83 9.34
N HIS A 493 24.27 -2.07 8.34
CA HIS A 493 24.52 -0.62 8.26
C HIS A 493 24.10 0.15 9.53
N SER A 494 23.11 -0.37 10.28
CA SER A 494 22.70 0.19 11.58
C SER A 494 23.80 0.12 12.65
N ASP A 495 24.74 -0.83 12.51
CA ASP A 495 25.88 -1.03 13.40
C ASP A 495 27.14 -0.30 12.91
N SER A 496 27.02 0.64 11.97
CA SER A 496 28.14 1.32 11.32
C SER A 496 29.09 1.98 12.31
N GLU A 497 28.59 2.64 13.35
CA GLU A 497 29.41 3.28 14.39
C GLU A 497 30.33 2.26 15.10
N PHE A 498 29.76 1.16 15.58
CA PHE A 498 30.54 0.09 16.22
C PHE A 498 31.47 -0.61 15.22
N CYS A 499 31.03 -0.77 13.96
CA CYS A 499 31.87 -1.31 12.90
C CYS A 499 33.10 -0.45 12.65
N HIS A 500 32.96 0.88 12.60
CA HIS A 500 34.09 1.81 12.47
C HIS A 500 35.09 1.64 13.61
N GLU A 501 34.61 1.59 14.85
CA GLU A 501 35.45 1.40 16.05
C GLU A 501 36.18 0.05 16.02
N LEU A 502 35.48 -1.03 15.64
CA LEU A 502 36.05 -2.36 15.52
C LEU A 502 37.12 -2.41 14.42
N VAL A 503 36.83 -1.80 13.26
CA VAL A 503 37.75 -1.73 12.13
C VAL A 503 39.01 -0.94 12.50
N GLU A 504 38.89 0.21 13.17
CA GLU A 504 40.02 1.02 13.63
C GLU A 504 40.97 0.20 14.52
N ARG A 505 40.42 -0.50 15.51
CA ARG A 505 41.21 -1.35 16.42
C ARG A 505 41.81 -2.56 15.74
N LEU A 506 41.03 -3.24 14.90
CA LEU A 506 41.44 -4.49 14.27
C LEU A 506 42.49 -4.27 13.18
N SER A 507 42.40 -3.14 12.46
CA SER A 507 43.35 -2.75 11.39
C SER A 507 44.80 -2.58 11.90
N ALA A 508 44.99 -2.33 13.20
CA ALA A 508 46.32 -2.26 13.81
C ALA A 508 47.04 -3.62 13.88
N HIS A 509 46.29 -4.72 13.80
CA HIS A 509 46.80 -6.08 14.02
C HIS A 509 46.71 -6.97 12.78
N VAL A 510 45.63 -6.85 12.01
CA VAL A 510 45.39 -7.64 10.80
C VAL A 510 44.86 -6.74 9.67
N PRO A 511 45.13 -7.05 8.40
CA PRO A 511 44.42 -6.42 7.29
C PRO A 511 42.92 -6.66 7.42
N VAL A 512 42.14 -5.58 7.30
CA VAL A 512 40.67 -5.63 7.41
C VAL A 512 40.04 -5.13 6.13
N TRP A 513 39.12 -5.93 5.59
CA TRP A 513 38.20 -5.52 4.53
C TRP A 513 36.81 -5.24 5.12
N VAL A 514 36.20 -4.15 4.68
CA VAL A 514 34.82 -3.77 5.00
C VAL A 514 34.25 -2.95 3.84
N ASP A 515 32.97 -3.10 3.56
CA ASP A 515 32.29 -2.53 2.39
C ASP A 515 32.41 -1.00 2.27
N TYR A 516 32.36 -0.25 3.38
CA TYR A 516 32.40 1.21 3.34
C TYR A 516 33.79 1.79 3.07
N LYS A 517 34.88 1.06 3.35
CA LYS A 517 36.26 1.57 3.14
C LYS A 517 36.58 1.77 1.65
N GLN A 518 35.89 1.07 0.76
CA GLN A 518 36.06 1.22 -0.69
C GLN A 518 35.42 2.50 -1.26
N ALA A 519 34.62 3.25 -0.48
CA ALA A 519 34.10 4.55 -0.91
C ALA A 519 35.17 5.66 -0.90
N GLN A 520 36.37 5.43 -0.35
CA GLN A 520 37.46 6.40 -0.24
C GLN A 520 38.68 6.13 -1.14
N ASP A 521 38.85 4.91 -1.67
CA ASP A 521 40.01 4.55 -2.50
C ASP A 521 39.66 4.48 -4.01
N THR A 522 40.33 5.32 -4.79
CA THR A 522 40.16 5.61 -6.23
C THR A 522 40.50 4.48 -7.23
N ILE A 523 40.24 3.20 -6.92
CA ILE A 523 40.53 2.10 -7.86
C ILE A 523 39.23 1.50 -8.40
N ALA A 524 38.96 1.83 -9.67
CA ALA A 524 38.09 1.17 -10.63
C ALA A 524 36.89 0.39 -10.04
N HIS A 525 35.76 1.09 -9.94
CA HIS A 525 34.44 0.53 -9.67
C HIS A 525 34.16 -0.69 -10.55
N SER A 526 33.79 -1.83 -9.96
CA SER A 526 32.93 -2.76 -10.68
C SER A 526 31.47 -2.34 -10.46
N ASP A 527 30.63 -2.42 -11.49
CA ASP A 527 29.19 -2.12 -11.40
C ASP A 527 28.41 -3.16 -10.55
N ASP A 528 29.12 -4.14 -9.95
CA ASP A 528 28.61 -5.30 -9.23
C ASP A 528 29.21 -5.42 -7.81
N LEU A 529 28.61 -4.67 -6.87
CA LEU A 529 28.95 -4.66 -5.45
C LEU A 529 28.97 -6.08 -4.83
N TRP A 530 28.13 -7.00 -5.32
CA TRP A 530 28.10 -8.37 -4.82
C TRP A 530 29.33 -9.17 -5.25
N GLU A 531 29.87 -8.94 -6.44
CA GLU A 531 31.09 -9.59 -6.88
C GLU A 531 32.29 -9.15 -6.03
N GLU A 532 32.34 -7.89 -5.62
CA GLU A 532 33.38 -7.37 -4.72
C GLU A 532 33.28 -7.95 -3.30
N ILE A 533 32.07 -7.97 -2.72
CA ILE A 533 31.80 -8.61 -1.42
C ILE A 533 32.19 -10.10 -1.49
N ALA A 534 31.80 -10.80 -2.54
CA ALA A 534 32.12 -12.21 -2.71
C ALA A 534 33.63 -12.45 -2.86
N ARG A 535 34.32 -11.65 -3.67
CA ARG A 535 35.78 -11.72 -3.83
C ARG A 535 36.49 -11.45 -2.50
N ALA A 536 36.01 -10.48 -1.73
CA ALA A 536 36.53 -10.22 -0.40
C ALA A 536 36.33 -11.41 0.55
N MET A 537 35.15 -12.05 0.53
CA MET A 537 34.89 -13.27 1.30
C MET A 537 35.77 -14.45 0.87
N GLU A 538 35.96 -14.64 -0.44
CA GLU A 538 36.82 -15.69 -1.01
C GLU A 538 38.29 -15.50 -0.59
N LEU A 539 38.80 -14.27 -0.59
CA LEU A 539 40.17 -13.93 -0.16
C LEU A 539 40.33 -13.90 1.37
N ALA A 540 39.27 -13.57 2.11
CA ALA A 540 39.33 -13.50 3.57
C ALA A 540 39.66 -14.86 4.18
N THR A 541 40.52 -14.85 5.19
CA THR A 541 40.87 -16.04 5.98
C THR A 541 39.88 -16.25 7.13
N ILE A 542 39.26 -15.17 7.58
CA ILE A 542 38.31 -15.10 8.69
C ILE A 542 37.21 -14.09 8.36
N ILE A 543 35.97 -14.45 8.66
CA ILE A 543 34.83 -13.55 8.61
C ILE A 543 34.51 -13.12 10.05
N VAL A 544 34.67 -11.83 10.34
CA VAL A 544 34.25 -11.22 11.60
C VAL A 544 32.82 -10.76 11.42
N LEU A 545 31.93 -11.27 12.25
CA LEU A 545 30.50 -11.03 12.15
C LEU A 545 30.05 -10.13 13.30
N ILE A 546 29.58 -8.92 13.00
CA ILE A 546 28.93 -8.10 14.03
C ILE A 546 27.51 -8.61 14.19
N VAL A 547 27.29 -9.35 15.29
CA VAL A 547 26.01 -9.97 15.58
C VAL A 547 25.09 -8.92 16.17
N SER A 548 23.98 -8.60 15.49
CA SER A 548 22.92 -7.69 15.97
C SER A 548 21.53 -8.14 15.53
N LYS A 549 20.49 -7.49 16.07
CA LYS A 549 19.10 -7.73 15.64
C LYS A 549 18.95 -7.29 14.18
N GLU A 550 19.50 -6.14 13.84
CA GLU A 550 19.47 -5.55 12.51
C GLU A 550 20.23 -6.43 11.50
N TYR A 551 21.32 -7.08 11.92
CA TYR A 551 22.00 -8.09 11.13
C TYR A 551 21.09 -9.29 10.85
N TYR A 552 20.41 -9.80 11.89
CA TYR A 552 19.49 -10.92 11.77
C TYR A 552 18.30 -10.65 10.85
N ASP A 553 17.83 -9.40 10.78
CA ASP A 553 16.69 -8.99 9.97
C ASP A 553 17.06 -8.64 8.52
N SER A 554 18.35 -8.46 8.23
CA SER A 554 18.84 -8.14 6.89
C SER A 554 19.00 -9.36 5.99
N LYS A 555 18.26 -9.40 4.87
CA LYS A 555 18.44 -10.41 3.81
C LYS A 555 19.85 -10.43 3.22
N SER A 556 20.50 -9.27 3.18
CA SER A 556 21.87 -9.16 2.63
C SER A 556 22.87 -9.83 3.57
N CYS A 557 22.75 -9.53 4.86
CA CYS A 557 23.55 -10.13 5.93
C CYS A 557 23.32 -11.65 6.01
N ARG A 558 22.08 -12.12 5.79
CA ARG A 558 21.77 -13.55 5.64
C ARG A 558 22.50 -14.17 4.45
N GLN A 559 22.45 -13.53 3.29
CA GLN A 559 23.11 -14.01 2.07
C GLN A 559 24.63 -14.07 2.20
N GLU A 560 25.24 -13.02 2.75
CA GLU A 560 26.67 -12.98 3.06
C GLU A 560 27.07 -14.13 3.99
N LEU A 561 26.36 -14.30 5.11
CA LEU A 561 26.68 -15.36 6.06
C LEU A 561 26.48 -16.74 5.43
N SER A 562 25.38 -16.97 4.71
CA SER A 562 25.13 -18.23 4.01
C SER A 562 26.24 -18.54 3.00
N TYR A 563 26.73 -17.56 2.25
CA TYR A 563 27.83 -17.78 1.32
C TYR A 563 29.14 -18.12 2.06
N ALA A 564 29.47 -17.39 3.13
CA ALA A 564 30.64 -17.65 3.95
C ALA A 564 30.60 -19.03 4.66
N SER A 565 29.48 -19.37 5.30
CA SER A 565 29.32 -20.60 6.10
C SER A 565 29.00 -21.82 5.25
N ASP A 566 28.05 -21.70 4.32
CA ASP A 566 27.43 -22.83 3.65
C ASP A 566 28.22 -23.18 2.38
N THR A 567 28.73 -22.19 1.65
CA THR A 567 29.50 -22.38 0.41
C THR A 567 31.01 -22.40 0.65
N LEU A 568 31.58 -21.34 1.24
CA LEU A 568 33.04 -21.19 1.37
C LEU A 568 33.63 -21.90 2.60
N LYS A 569 32.80 -22.33 3.55
CA LYS A 569 33.21 -22.98 4.82
C LYS A 569 34.27 -22.16 5.58
N LYS A 570 34.13 -20.84 5.57
CA LYS A 570 35.07 -19.92 6.23
C LYS A 570 34.91 -19.98 7.74
N ARG A 571 36.00 -19.66 8.46
CA ARG A 571 35.94 -19.47 9.91
C ARG A 571 35.19 -18.18 10.22
N ILE A 572 34.09 -18.30 10.95
CA ILE A 572 33.28 -17.16 11.40
C ILE A 572 33.64 -16.85 12.86
N VAL A 573 33.83 -15.57 13.16
CA VAL A 573 34.05 -15.06 14.52
C VAL A 573 32.95 -14.06 14.86
N PRO A 574 31.95 -14.45 15.67
CA PRO A 574 30.90 -13.54 16.10
C PRO A 574 31.44 -12.54 17.13
N VAL A 575 31.11 -11.27 16.94
CA VAL A 575 31.43 -10.14 17.81
C VAL A 575 30.13 -9.44 18.18
N TYR A 576 29.97 -9.15 19.46
CA TYR A 576 28.81 -8.42 19.99
C TYR A 576 29.25 -7.03 20.41
N ALA A 577 28.48 -6.00 20.02
CA ALA A 577 28.74 -4.66 20.48
C ALA A 577 28.58 -4.56 22.02
N PRO A 578 29.37 -3.71 22.71
CA PRO A 578 29.18 -3.45 24.12
C PRO A 578 27.73 -3.02 24.43
N ASN A 579 27.14 -3.54 25.51
CA ASN A 579 25.76 -3.28 25.94
C ASN A 579 24.65 -3.87 25.06
N GLN A 580 24.98 -4.67 24.06
CA GLN A 580 23.97 -5.31 23.24
C GLN A 580 23.39 -6.56 23.93
N GLN A 581 22.06 -6.61 24.03
CA GLN A 581 21.35 -7.72 24.67
C GLN A 581 20.89 -8.82 23.70
N TYR A 582 21.04 -8.59 22.40
CA TYR A 582 20.62 -9.55 21.39
C TYR A 582 21.44 -10.84 21.47
N ARG A 583 20.75 -11.98 21.49
CA ARG A 583 21.35 -13.31 21.40
C ARG A 583 20.98 -13.92 20.05
N ALA A 584 21.98 -14.42 19.33
CA ALA A 584 21.76 -15.09 18.06
C ALA A 584 20.79 -16.28 18.23
N SER A 585 19.86 -16.38 17.30
CA SER A 585 18.83 -17.42 17.26
C SER A 585 18.44 -17.75 15.81
N GLY A 586 17.64 -18.79 15.60
CA GLY A 586 17.17 -19.22 14.27
C GLY A 586 18.30 -19.43 13.26
N TRP A 587 18.13 -18.93 12.04
CA TRP A 587 19.08 -19.11 10.93
C TRP A 587 20.50 -18.60 11.23
N LEU A 588 20.62 -17.58 12.07
CA LEU A 588 21.90 -16.97 12.46
C LEU A 588 22.57 -17.80 13.54
N GLY A 589 21.83 -18.21 14.57
CA GLY A 589 22.36 -19.04 15.67
C GLY A 589 22.78 -20.45 15.22
N ILE A 590 22.25 -20.97 14.12
CA ILE A 590 22.68 -22.25 13.54
C ILE A 590 24.03 -22.13 12.79
N ARG A 591 24.38 -20.92 12.30
CA ARG A 591 25.54 -20.69 11.42
C ARG A 591 26.78 -20.13 12.11
N ILE A 592 26.65 -19.66 13.35
CA ILE A 592 27.73 -19.09 14.16
C ILE A 592 27.96 -19.94 15.39
#